data_AF-A0AAF0RX22-F1
#
_entry.id   AF-A0AAF0RX22-F1
#
_cell.length_a   1.000
_cell.length_b   1.000
_cell.length_c   1.000
_cell.angle_alpha   90.00
_cell.angle_beta   90.00
_cell.angle_gamma   90.00
#
_symmetry.space_group_name_H-M   'P 1'
#
loop_
_entity.id
_entity.type
_entity.pdbx_description
1 polymer ?
#
loop_
_entity_poly.entity_id
_entity_poly.type
_entity_poly.pdbx_seq_one_letter_code
_entity_poly.pdbx_strand_id
1 'polypeptide(L)' 'MNERVRPSLHELRLQADEWHRRGLSHPDEIDAMVSRRTAGSTPAEPTYADFFTVV' A
#
# COMPACT_ATOMS: atom_id res chain seq x y z
N MET A 1 28.14 13.55 -17.04
CA MET A 1 26.67 13.34 -16.98
C MET A 1 26.43 12.14 -16.08
N ASN A 2 25.86 12.31 -14.89
CA ASN A 2 25.52 11.17 -14.03
C ASN A 2 24.16 10.64 -14.47
N GLU A 3 24.12 9.51 -15.18
CA GLU A 3 22.89 8.76 -15.39
C GLU A 3 22.38 8.25 -14.05
N ARG A 4 21.29 8.83 -13.55
CA ARG A 4 20.57 8.27 -12.41
C ARG A 4 19.87 7.00 -12.91
N VAL A 5 20.49 5.84 -12.68
CA VAL A 5 19.86 4.54 -12.87
C VAL A 5 18.59 4.52 -12.04
N ARG A 6 17.42 4.42 -12.70
CA ARG A 6 16.14 4.31 -12.02
C ARG A 6 15.96 2.85 -11.59
N PRO A 7 15.74 2.56 -10.31
CA PRO A 7 15.44 1.21 -9.87
C PRO A 7 14.13 0.73 -10.49
N SER A 8 14.07 -0.56 -10.81
CA SER A 8 12.86 -1.24 -11.24
C SER A 8 11.80 -1.25 -10.13
N LEU A 9 10.54 -1.46 -10.49
CA LEU A 9 9.45 -1.56 -9.51
C LEU A 9 9.62 -2.72 -8.52
N HIS A 10 10.27 -3.80 -8.96
CA HIS A 10 10.57 -4.94 -8.10
C HIS A 10 11.64 -4.59 -7.05
N GLU A 11 12.70 -3.90 -7.45
CA GLU A 11 13.75 -3.45 -6.52
C GLU A 11 13.21 -2.42 -5.51
N LEU A 12 12.35 -1.51 -5.97
CA LEU A 12 11.68 -0.55 -5.09
C LEU A 12 10.82 -1.27 -4.04
N ARG A 13 10.13 -2.35 -4.42
CA ARG A 13 9.31 -3.17 -3.51
C ARG A 13 10.10 -3.86 -2.39
N LEU A 14 11.42 -3.93 -2.49
CA LEU A 14 12.28 -4.54 -1.47
C LEU A 14 12.95 -3.49 -0.57
N GLN A 15 12.77 -2.20 -0.86
CA GLN A 15 13.45 -1.10 -0.20
C GLN A 15 12.46 -0.17 0.51
N ALA A 16 11.97 -0.56 1.68
CA ALA A 16 11.03 0.24 2.48
C ALA A 16 11.47 1.70 2.64
N ASP A 17 12.76 1.92 2.97
CA ASP A 17 13.32 3.25 3.15
C ASP A 17 13.20 4.14 1.90
N GLU A 18 13.24 3.55 0.69
CA GLU A 18 13.14 4.33 -0.55
C GLU A 18 11.72 4.85 -0.79
N TRP A 19 10.69 4.17 -0.27
CA TRP A 19 9.33 4.67 -0.27
C TRP A 19 9.19 5.84 0.69
N HIS A 20 9.72 5.68 1.92
CA HIS A 20 9.64 6.72 2.94
C HIS A 20 10.42 7.98 2.54
N ARG A 21 11.61 7.84 1.94
CA ARG A 21 12.38 8.97 1.38
C ARG A 21 11.61 9.75 0.33
N ARG A 22 10.70 9.09 -0.39
CA ARG A 22 9.82 9.70 -1.39
C ARG A 22 8.50 10.21 -0.81
N GLY A 23 8.30 10.14 0.51
CA GLY A 23 7.06 10.50 1.17
C GLY A 23 5.89 9.53 0.93
N LEU A 24 6.20 8.29 0.54
CA LEU A 24 5.23 7.23 0.27
C LEU A 24 5.30 6.15 1.37
N SER A 25 4.21 5.41 1.56
CA SER A 25 4.19 4.21 2.42
C SER A 25 4.60 2.96 1.62
N HIS A 26 5.31 2.04 2.26
CA HIS A 26 5.69 0.78 1.65
C HIS A 26 4.44 -0.10 1.40
N PRO A 27 4.38 -0.93 0.34
CA PRO A 27 3.24 -1.82 0.08
C PRO A 27 2.80 -2.65 1.28
N ASP A 28 3.73 -3.22 2.05
CA ASP A 28 3.39 -4.01 3.24
C ASP A 28 2.70 -3.17 4.35
N GLU A 29 3.06 -1.89 4.46
CA GLU A 29 2.41 -0.97 5.41
C GLU A 29 0.99 -0.63 4.97
N ILE A 30 0.78 -0.51 3.66
CA ILE A 30 -0.54 -0.32 3.06
C ILE A 30 -1.39 -1.57 3.30
N ASP A 31 -0.85 -2.77 3.06
CA ASP A 31 -1.55 -4.04 3.28
C ASP A 31 -1.92 -4.22 4.76
N ALA A 32 -1.01 -3.89 5.69
CA ALA A 32 -1.29 -3.91 7.12
C ALA A 32 -2.38 -2.90 7.51
N MET A 33 -2.35 -1.69 6.93
CA MET A 33 -3.36 -0.66 7.17
C MET A 33 -4.74 -1.10 6.66
N VAL A 34 -4.81 -1.66 5.45
CA VAL A 34 -6.05 -2.17 4.85
C VAL A 34 -6.59 -3.29 5.73
N SER A 35 -5.76 -4.29 6.03
CA SER A 35 -6.15 -5.44 6.86
C SER A 35 -6.70 -5.01 8.21
N ARG A 36 -6.08 -4.03 8.87
CA ARG A 36 -6.58 -3.49 10.15
C ARG A 36 -7.93 -2.80 10.01
N ARG A 37 -8.18 -2.10 8.90
CA ARG A 37 -9.42 -1.35 8.68
C ARG A 37 -10.58 -2.23 8.24
N THR A 38 -10.30 -3.32 7.53
CA THR A 38 -11.33 -4.22 6.99
C THR A 38 -11.57 -5.45 7.85
N ALA A 39 -10.75 -5.67 8.89
CA ALA A 39 -10.90 -6.81 9.80
C ALA A 39 -12.31 -6.88 10.41
N GLY A 40 -13.08 -7.88 9.99
CA GLY A 40 -14.39 -8.22 10.54
C GLY A 40 -15.59 -7.40 10.06
N SER A 41 -15.38 -6.36 9.24
CA SER A 41 -16.44 -5.46 8.76
C SER A 41 -16.67 -5.51 7.25
N THR A 42 -15.75 -6.13 6.50
CA THR A 42 -15.86 -6.28 5.05
C THR A 42 -16.21 -7.73 4.68
N PRO A 43 -17.29 -7.98 3.90
CA PRO A 43 -17.61 -9.32 3.41
C PRO A 43 -16.53 -9.84 2.46
N ALA A 44 -16.49 -11.16 2.23
CA ALA A 44 -15.48 -11.82 1.40
C ALA A 44 -15.48 -11.33 -0.07
N GLU A 45 -16.65 -10.94 -0.58
CA GLU A 45 -16.82 -10.29 -1.88
C GLU A 45 -17.51 -8.93 -1.67
N PRO A 46 -16.75 -7.89 -1.29
CA PRO A 46 -17.31 -6.58 -1.07
C PRO A 46 -17.64 -5.90 -2.39
N THR A 47 -18.83 -5.32 -2.44
CA THR A 47 -19.19 -4.33 -3.44
C THR A 47 -18.63 -2.96 -3.04
N TYR A 48 -18.59 -2.04 -4.00
CA TYR A 48 -18.16 -0.66 -3.72
C TYR A 48 -19.00 0.01 -2.62
N ALA A 49 -20.27 -0.36 -2.49
CA ALA A 49 -21.17 0.21 -1.48
C ALA A 49 -20.77 -0.17 -0.04
N ASP A 50 -20.18 -1.36 0.16
CA ASP A 50 -19.84 -1.89 1.49
C ASP A 50 -18.71 -1.10 2.18
N PHE A 51 -17.97 -0.27 1.45
CA PHE A 51 -16.92 0.58 2.00
C PHE A 51 -17.43 1.90 2.60
N PHE A 52 -18.71 2.23 2.41
CA PHE A 52 -19.32 3.49 2.90
C PHE A 52 -20.36 3.25 3.99
N THR A 53 -20.67 1.98 4.30
CA THR A 53 -21.59 1.60 5.36
C THR A 53 -20.86 1.58 6.69
N VAL A 54 -20.58 2.76 7.24
CA VAL A 54 -20.19 2.92 8.64
C VAL A 54 -21.33 3.68 9.34
N VAL A 55 -22.00 3.00 10.28
CA VAL A 55 -22.86 3.60 11.30
C VAL A 55 -22.05 3.71 12.58
#